data_AF-A0A2V2DI19-F1
#
_entry.id   AF-A0A2V2DI19-F1
#
_cell.length_a   1.000
_cell.length_b   1.000
_cell.length_c   1.000
_cell.angle_alpha   90.00
_cell.angle_beta   90.00
_cell.angle_gamma   90.00
#
_symmetry.space_group_name_H-M   'P 1'
#
loop_
_entity.id
_entity.type
_entity.pdbx_description
1 polymer ?
#
loop_
_entity_poly.entity_id
_entity_poly.type
_entity_poly.pdbx_seq_one_letter_code
_entity_poly.pdbx_strand_id
1 'polypeptide(L)' 'MNSSLMRTDIQEFEKSVKKLSSEISKASSIWTDSKYSDLFASIQEIARISRDVIVIGERGCKSVDQLEKIASEKY' A
#
# COMPACT_ATOMS: atom_id res chain seq x y z
N MET A 1 19.66 -4.94 -7.04
CA MET A 1 18.23 -4.68 -7.36
C MET A 1 17.81 -3.69 -6.31
N ASN A 2 17.60 -2.42 -6.64
CA ASN A 2 17.69 -1.36 -5.63
C ASN A 2 16.47 -1.37 -4.70
N SER A 3 16.62 -1.90 -3.48
CA SER A 3 15.56 -1.98 -2.46
C SER A 3 14.94 -0.61 -2.14
N SER A 4 15.67 0.48 -2.38
CA SER A 4 15.16 1.85 -2.22
C SER A 4 14.07 2.21 -3.23
N LEU A 5 14.15 1.74 -4.47
CA LEU A 5 13.12 1.95 -5.49
C LEU A 5 11.85 1.21 -5.10
N MET A 6 11.98 -0.07 -4.75
CA MET A 6 10.84 -0.88 -4.30
C MET A 6 10.18 -0.29 -3.05
N ARG A 7 10.98 0.24 -2.11
CA ARG A 7 10.47 0.92 -0.91
C ARG A 7 9.72 2.21 -1.27
N THR A 8 10.21 2.97 -2.24
CA THR A 8 9.53 4.18 -2.72
C THR A 8 8.18 3.83 -3.33
N ASP A 9 8.14 2.81 -4.20
CA ASP A 9 6.91 2.38 -4.86
C ASP A 9 5.86 1.90 -3.84
N ILE A 10 6.27 1.14 -2.83
CA ILE A 10 5.37 0.68 -1.75
C ILE A 10 4.81 1.87 -0.96
N GLN A 11 5.63 2.88 -0.66
CA GLN A 11 5.20 4.07 0.06
C GLN A 11 4.24 4.93 -0.78
N GLU A 12 4.47 5.07 -2.08
CA GLU A 12 3.55 5.77 -2.98
C GLU A 12 2.22 5.05 -3.14
N PHE A 13 2.26 3.72 -3.22
CA PHE A 13 1.07 2.88 -3.23
C PHE A 13 0.28 3.05 -1.92
N GLU A 14 0.93 2.95 -0.76
CA GLU A 14 0.29 3.14 0.54
C GLU A 14 -0.36 4.53 0.66
N LYS A 15 0.35 5.59 0.25
CA LYS A 15 -0.18 6.96 0.22
C LYS A 15 -1.43 7.06 -0.65
N SER A 16 -1.41 6.44 -1.82
CA SER A 16 -2.53 6.46 -2.77
C SER A 16 -3.76 5.76 -2.21
N VAL A 17 -3.58 4.58 -1.59
CA VAL A 17 -4.66 3.83 -0.92
C VAL A 17 -5.25 4.63 0.23
N LYS A 18 -4.40 5.20 1.11
CA LYS A 18 -4.85 6.05 2.22
C LYS A 18 -5.63 7.27 1.74
N LYS A 19 -5.15 7.91 0.67
CA LYS A 19 -5.84 9.05 0.06
C LYS A 19 -7.22 8.63 -0.46
N LEU A 20 -7.31 7.53 -1.21
CA LEU A 20 -8.58 7.02 -1.72
C LEU A 20 -9.57 6.74 -0.58
N SER A 21 -9.14 6.03 0.48
CA SER A 21 -9.99 5.75 1.64
C SER A 21 -10.45 7.01 2.37
N SER A 22 -9.57 8.03 2.49
CA SER A 22 -9.93 9.30 3.12
C SER A 22 -10.93 10.09 2.29
N GLU A 23 -10.70 10.22 0.97
CA GLU A 23 -11.58 10.99 0.09
C GLU A 23 -12.96 10.36 -0.05
N ILE A 24 -13.08 9.03 -0.15
CA ILE A 24 -14.41 8.39 -0.15
C ILE A 24 -15.12 8.60 1.19
N SER A 25 -14.40 8.56 2.31
CA SER A 25 -15.00 8.80 3.63
C SER A 25 -15.52 10.23 3.74
N LYS A 26 -14.83 11.22 3.17
CA LYS A 26 -15.31 12.61 3.10
C LYS A 26 -16.55 12.75 2.22
N ALA A 27 -16.61 12.00 1.11
CA ALA A 27 -17.77 12.01 0.21
C ALA A 27 -19.07 11.59 0.91
N SER A 28 -19.00 10.78 1.98
CA SER A 28 -20.17 10.44 2.80
C SER A 28 -20.96 11.63 3.34
N SER A 29 -20.32 12.80 3.47
CA SER A 29 -20.98 14.02 3.96
C SER A 29 -22.00 14.60 2.98
N ILE A 30 -21.87 14.30 1.69
CA ILE A 30 -22.72 14.83 0.62
C ILE A 30 -23.35 13.73 -0.25
N TRP A 31 -22.90 12.48 -0.11
CA TRP A 31 -23.36 11.34 -0.89
C TRP A 31 -23.60 10.12 0.01
N THR A 32 -24.87 9.71 0.15
CA THR A 32 -25.30 8.68 1.13
C THR A 32 -26.30 7.68 0.57
N ASP A 33 -26.45 7.59 -0.76
CA ASP A 33 -27.34 6.63 -1.38
C ASP A 33 -26.75 5.20 -1.40
N SER A 34 -27.51 4.24 -1.94
CA SER A 34 -27.06 2.85 -2.06
C SER A 34 -25.81 2.70 -2.93
N LYS A 35 -25.62 3.55 -3.95
CA LYS A 35 -24.43 3.51 -4.81
C LYS A 35 -23.19 3.96 -4.07
N TYR A 36 -23.32 4.96 -3.20
CA TYR A 36 -22.25 5.33 -2.28
C TYR A 36 -21.86 4.15 -1.40
N SER A 37 -22.85 3.46 -0.80
CA SER A 37 -22.61 2.30 0.07
C SER A 37 -21.85 1.19 -0.66
N ASP A 38 -22.25 0.86 -1.88
CA ASP A 38 -21.59 -0.17 -2.70
C ASP A 38 -20.14 0.20 -3.06
N LEU A 39 -19.93 1.46 -3.45
CA LEU A 39 -18.60 1.97 -3.77
C LEU A 39 -17.70 2.01 -2.53
N PHE A 40 -18.23 2.48 -1.40
CA PHE A 40 -17.51 2.54 -0.14
C PHE A 40 -17.06 1.15 0.32
N ALA A 41 -17.95 0.16 0.25
CA ALA A 41 -17.62 -1.23 0.55
C ALA A 41 -16.51 -1.77 -0.39
N SER A 42 -16.60 -1.47 -1.68
CA SER A 42 -15.56 -1.85 -2.66
C SER A 42 -14.21 -1.22 -2.33
N ILE A 43 -14.18 0.07 -1.94
CA ILE A 43 -12.94 0.76 -1.55
C ILE A 43 -12.38 0.20 -0.23
N GLN A 44 -13.24 -0.16 0.73
CA GLN A 44 -12.80 -0.82 1.96
C GLN A 44 -12.12 -2.17 1.66
N GLU A 45 -12.67 -2.93 0.72
CA GLU A 45 -12.07 -4.20 0.30
C GLU A 45 -10.73 -3.99 -0.41
N ILE A 46 -10.62 -3.00 -1.30
CA ILE A 46 -9.34 -2.60 -1.91
C ILE A 46 -8.32 -2.23 -0.85
N ALA A 47 -8.71 -1.42 0.15
CA ALA A 47 -7.82 -1.05 1.24
C ALA A 47 -7.40 -2.26 2.08
N ARG A 48 -8.31 -3.22 2.31
CA ARG A 48 -8.02 -4.47 3.03
C ARG A 48 -6.96 -5.28 2.30
N ILE A 49 -7.14 -5.54 1.01
CA ILE A 49 -6.21 -6.31 0.16
C ILE A 49 -4.88 -5.58 0.00
N SER A 50 -4.91 -4.25 -0.13
CA SER A 50 -3.70 -3.43 -0.28
C SER A 50 -2.75 -3.55 0.90
N ARG A 51 -3.26 -3.83 2.12
CA ARG A 51 -2.40 -4.08 3.30
C ARG A 51 -1.48 -5.27 3.10
N ASP A 52 -1.94 -6.33 2.45
CA ASP A 52 -1.13 -7.52 2.21
C ASP A 52 0.03 -7.18 1.26
N VAL A 53 -0.23 -6.42 0.20
CA VAL A 53 0.79 -5.92 -0.73
C VAL A 53 1.85 -5.09 -0.01
N ILE A 54 1.42 -4.15 0.84
CA ILE A 54 2.34 -3.29 1.61
C ILE A 54 3.21 -4.14 2.53
N VAL A 55 2.63 -5.04 3.31
CA VAL A 55 3.36 -5.89 4.27
C VAL A 55 4.33 -6.84 3.56
N ILE A 56 3.89 -7.47 2.48
CA ILE A 56 4.74 -8.38 1.69
C ILE A 56 5.87 -7.59 1.03
N GLY A 57 5.57 -6.41 0.48
CA GLY A 57 6.56 -5.53 -0.12
C GLY A 57 7.64 -5.10 0.88
N GLU A 58 7.24 -4.66 2.09
CA GLU A 58 8.19 -4.29 3.14
C GLU A 58 9.09 -5.46 3.57
N ARG A 59 8.53 -6.66 3.68
CA ARG A 59 9.30 -7.88 3.94
C ARG A 59 10.29 -8.15 2.81
N GLY A 60 9.86 -8.01 1.55
CA GLY A 60 10.71 -8.12 0.38
C GLY A 60 11.89 -7.15 0.42
N CYS A 61 11.64 -5.87 0.75
CA CYS A 61 12.71 -4.86 0.89
C CYS A 61 13.74 -5.30 1.93
N LYS A 62 13.29 -5.78 3.10
CA LYS A 62 14.17 -6.27 4.16
C LYS A 62 15.01 -7.47 3.71
N SER A 63 14.42 -8.41 2.97
CA SER A 63 15.13 -9.57 2.44
C SER A 63 16.19 -9.16 1.41
N VAL A 64 15.90 -8.21 0.53
CA VAL A 64 16.88 -7.67 -0.43
C VAL A 64 18.02 -6.96 0.31
N ASP A 65 17.72 -6.11 1.29
CA ASP A 65 18.74 -5.43 2.11
C ASP A 65 19.67 -6.44 2.80
N GLN A 66 19.12 -7.55 3.32
CA GLN A 66 19.90 -8.62 3.93
C GLN A 66 20.80 -9.33 2.93
N LEU A 67 20.30 -9.63 1.72
CA LEU A 67 21.10 -10.25 0.66
C LEU A 67 22.24 -9.34 0.20
N GLU A 68 21.99 -8.05 0.04
CA GLU A 68 23.01 -7.06 -0.31
C GLU A 68 24.08 -6.94 0.79
N LYS A 69 23.68 -6.97 2.06
CA LYS A 69 24.62 -7.01 3.21
C LYS A 69 25.52 -8.24 3.15
N ILE A 70 24.96 -9.43 2.98
CA ILE A 70 25.73 -10.69 2.88
C ILE A 70 26.69 -10.66 1.68
N ALA A 71 26.26 -10.10 0.54
CA ALA A 71 27.11 -9.95 -0.63
C ALA A 71 28.29 -9.01 -0.36
N SER A 72 28.06 -7.92 0.37
CA SER A 72 29.10 -6.97 0.76
C SER A 72 30.08 -7.46 1.82
N GLU A 73 29.73 -8.52 2.58
CA GLU A 73 30.61 -9.13 3.58
C GLU A 73 31.55 -10.19 2.99
N LYS A 74 31.28 -10.68 1.76
CA LYS A 74 32.07 -11.71 1.06
C LYS A 74 33.10 -11.15 0.06
N TYR A 75 33.23 -9.84 -0.03
CA TYR A 75 34.24 -9.10 -0.81
C TYR A 75 34.85 -8.00 0.07
#